data_AF-A0A376WBR4-F1
#
_entry.id   AF-A0A376WBR4-F1
#
_cell.length_a   1.000
_cell.length_b   1.000
_cell.length_c   1.000
_cell.angle_alpha   90.00
_cell.angle_beta   90.00
_cell.angle_gamma   90.00
#
_symmetry.space_group_name_H-M   'P 1'
#
loop_
_entity.id
_entity.type
_entity.pdbx_description
1 polymer ?
#
loop_
_entity_poly.entity_id
_entity_poly.type
_entity_poly.pdbx_seq_one_letter_code
_entity_poly.pdbx_strand_id
1 'polypeptide(L)'
;MRIAPDLQMPFEPSHENMANLKLYPDQPVEVLAADLRRAFSGIVAGNVKEVGIRAIEKFGPYKINGDKEIMRRMDDLLQGFVAQHRMKLPGSAYIPCYEICT
;
A
#
# COMPACT_ATOMS: atom_id res chain seq x y z
N MET A 1 27.13 -3.20 -4.55
CA MET A 1 25.68 -3.02 -4.76
C MET A 1 25.37 -1.54 -4.82
N ARG A 2 24.57 -1.07 -5.79
CA ARG A 2 24.10 0.33 -5.85
C ARG A 2 22.62 0.34 -5.46
N ILE A 3 22.21 1.27 -4.60
CA ILE A 3 20.83 1.43 -4.15
C ILE A 3 20.37 2.82 -4.55
N ALA A 4 19.31 2.93 -5.34
CA ALA A 4 18.76 4.21 -5.77
C ALA A 4 18.27 5.04 -4.54
N PRO A 5 18.38 6.38 -4.56
CA PRO A 5 17.92 7.22 -3.45
C PRO A 5 16.46 6.98 -3.05
N ASP A 6 15.57 6.74 -4.03
CA ASP A 6 14.14 6.49 -3.81
C ASP A 6 13.83 5.28 -2.91
N LEU A 7 14.75 4.32 -2.86
CA LEU A 7 14.67 3.13 -2.02
C LEU A 7 15.19 3.36 -0.60
N GLN A 8 15.94 4.44 -0.38
CA GLN A 8 16.56 4.78 0.90
C GLN A 8 15.75 5.81 1.68
N MET A 9 15.02 6.68 0.97
CA MET A 9 14.20 7.71 1.59
C MET A 9 13.12 7.09 2.50
N PRO A 10 13.01 7.54 3.77
CA PRO A 10 11.90 7.18 4.62
C PRO A 10 10.57 7.53 3.96
N PHE A 11 9.56 6.69 4.18
CA PHE A 11 8.23 6.92 3.68
C PHE A 11 7.25 6.97 4.85
N GLU A 12 6.63 8.12 5.06
CA GLU A 12 5.55 8.30 6.02
C GLU A 12 4.21 8.04 5.32
N PRO A 13 3.45 7.00 5.70
CA PRO A 13 2.22 6.64 5.02
C PRO A 13 1.03 7.47 5.52
N SER A 14 0.99 8.75 5.15
CA SER A 14 -0.23 9.56 5.29
C SER A 14 -1.21 9.27 4.15
N HIS A 15 -2.49 9.61 4.31
CA HIS A 15 -3.48 9.48 3.24
C HIS A 15 -3.09 10.24 1.97
N GLU A 16 -2.50 11.42 2.13
CA GLU A 16 -1.96 12.21 1.03
C GLU A 16 -0.80 11.50 0.33
N ASN A 17 0.21 11.04 1.08
CA ASN A 17 1.37 10.37 0.51
C ASN A 17 0.98 9.05 -0.19
N MET A 18 0.02 8.32 0.36
CA MET A 18 -0.52 7.10 -0.25
C MET A 18 -1.29 7.39 -1.53
N ALA A 19 -2.09 8.46 -1.57
CA ALA A 19 -2.84 8.86 -2.76
C ALA A 19 -1.95 9.41 -3.88
N ASN A 20 -0.79 9.98 -3.54
CA ASN A 20 0.16 10.59 -4.48
C ASN A 20 1.20 9.61 -5.07
N LEU A 21 1.13 8.32 -4.73
CA LEU A 21 2.02 7.31 -5.31
C LEU A 21 1.81 7.22 -6.84
N LYS A 22 2.91 7.15 -7.59
CA LYS A 22 2.86 7.05 -9.06
C LYS A 22 2.82 5.58 -9.43
N LEU A 23 1.63 5.01 -9.50
CA LEU A 23 1.42 3.60 -9.83
C LEU A 23 0.97 3.44 -11.29
N TYR A 24 1.77 3.98 -12.22
CA TYR A 24 1.51 3.97 -13.67
C TYR A 24 2.69 3.34 -14.42
N PRO A 25 2.47 2.73 -15.60
CA PRO A 25 3.53 2.06 -16.36
C PRO A 25 4.43 3.02 -17.16
N ASP A 26 4.06 4.30 -17.29
CA ASP A 26 4.75 5.33 -18.09
C ASP A 26 5.95 5.97 -17.35
N GLN A 27 6.71 5.14 -16.62
CA GLN A 27 7.90 5.54 -15.88
C GLN A 27 8.94 4.40 -15.84
N PRO A 28 10.20 4.67 -15.48
CA PRO A 28 11.19 3.61 -15.32
C PRO A 28 10.74 2.54 -14.32
N VAL A 29 11.01 1.28 -14.63
CA VAL A 29 10.51 0.13 -13.85
C VAL A 29 10.98 0.14 -12.41
N GLU A 30 12.19 0.63 -12.16
CA GLU A 30 12.78 0.81 -10.84
C GLU A 30 12.07 1.88 -10.00
N VAL A 31 11.49 2.90 -10.65
CA VAL A 31 10.71 3.97 -9.98
C VAL A 31 9.33 3.43 -9.62
N LEU A 32 8.66 2.74 -10.55
CA LEU A 32 7.39 2.06 -10.25
C LEU A 32 7.55 1.05 -9.11
N ALA A 33 8.65 0.28 -9.10
CA ALA A 33 8.96 -0.65 -8.02
C ALA A 33 9.17 0.07 -6.67
N ALA A 34 9.79 1.25 -6.66
CA ALA A 34 9.95 2.05 -5.45
C ALA A 34 8.61 2.55 -4.90
N ASP A 35 7.66 2.93 -5.75
CA ASP A 35 6.32 3.36 -5.32
C ASP A 35 5.44 2.18 -4.90
N LEU A 36 5.52 1.02 -5.57
CA LEU A 36 4.90 -0.22 -5.09
C LEU A 36 5.43 -0.61 -3.70
N ARG A 37 6.74 -0.50 -3.47
CA ARG A 37 7.34 -0.72 -2.14
C ARG A 37 6.73 0.22 -1.09
N ARG A 38 6.54 1.50 -1.42
CA ARG A 38 5.91 2.50 -0.54
C ARG A 38 4.45 2.14 -0.25
N ALA A 39 3.67 1.74 -1.25
CA ALA A 39 2.29 1.27 -1.08
C ALA A 39 2.19 0.10 -0.07
N PHE A 40 2.99 -0.96 -0.26
CA PHE A 40 2.99 -2.09 0.66
C PHE A 40 3.47 -1.70 2.07
N SER A 41 4.47 -0.82 2.17
CA SER A 41 4.92 -0.29 3.46
C SER A 41 3.81 0.47 4.18
N GLY A 42 2.97 1.21 3.45
CA GLY A 42 1.80 1.89 3.99
C GLY A 42 0.71 0.94 4.48
N ILE A 43 0.40 -0.11 3.71
CA ILE A 43 -0.55 -1.15 4.12
C ILE A 43 -0.08 -1.84 5.41
N VAL A 44 1.21 -2.19 5.50
CA VAL A 44 1.79 -2.74 6.73
C VAL A 44 1.66 -1.76 7.89
N ALA A 45 1.97 -0.48 7.68
CA ALA A 45 1.84 0.54 8.72
C ALA A 45 0.38 0.68 9.21
N GLY A 46 -0.58 0.74 8.30
CA GLY A 46 -2.02 0.82 8.63
C GLY A 46 -2.54 -0.42 9.36
N ASN A 47 -1.92 -1.59 9.16
CA ASN A 47 -2.34 -2.83 9.81
C ASN A 47 -1.75 -3.06 11.21
N VAL A 48 -0.50 -2.64 11.47
CA VAL A 48 0.21 -3.04 12.70
C VAL A 48 0.91 -1.91 13.45
N LYS A 49 1.13 -0.73 12.84
CA LYS A 49 1.80 0.39 13.52
C LYS A 49 0.75 1.31 14.12
N GLU A 50 0.91 1.66 15.40
CA GLU A 50 -0.04 2.49 16.14
C GLU A 50 -0.41 3.79 15.42
N VAL A 51 0.59 4.51 14.88
CA VAL A 51 0.36 5.74 14.10
C VAL A 51 -0.48 5.51 12.84
N GLY A 52 -0.27 4.38 12.15
CA GLY A 52 -1.04 4.00 10.96
C GLY A 52 -2.46 3.62 11.33
N ILE A 53 -2.63 2.74 12.33
CA ILE A 53 -3.94 2.30 12.83
C ILE A 53 -4.80 3.51 13.23
N ARG A 54 -4.26 4.45 14.02
CA ARG A 54 -4.98 5.67 14.43
C ARG A 54 -5.37 6.55 13.24
N ALA A 55 -4.53 6.64 12.22
CA ALA A 55 -4.85 7.40 11.01
C ALA A 55 -6.02 6.74 10.25
N ILE A 56 -6.04 5.41 10.16
CA ILE A 56 -7.13 4.67 9.53
C ILE A 56 -8.44 4.81 10.31
N GLU A 57 -8.40 4.72 11.65
CA GLU A 57 -9.58 4.92 12.49
C GLU A 57 -10.16 6.34 12.34
N LYS A 58 -9.30 7.35 12.19
CA LYS A 58 -9.72 8.75 12.11
C LYS A 58 -10.21 9.18 10.73
N PHE A 59 -9.54 8.72 9.67
CA PHE A 59 -9.74 9.23 8.30
C PHE A 59 -10.24 8.17 7.32
N GLY A 60 -10.38 6.91 7.75
CA GLY A 60 -10.76 5.79 6.90
C GLY A 60 -9.57 5.14 6.18
N PRO A 61 -9.83 4.21 5.24
CA PRO A 61 -8.79 3.48 4.53
C PRO A 61 -7.94 4.39 3.63
N TYR A 62 -6.68 4.00 3.39
CA TYR A 62 -5.85 4.64 2.37
C TYR A 62 -6.44 4.42 0.98
N LYS A 63 -6.66 5.49 0.22
CA LYS A 63 -7.04 5.41 -1.19
C LYS A 63 -5.77 5.24 -2.03
N ILE A 64 -5.66 4.12 -2.73
CA ILE A 64 -4.52 3.83 -3.60
C ILE A 64 -5.02 3.86 -5.04
N ASN A 65 -4.44 4.75 -5.84
CA ASN A 65 -4.87 5.02 -7.20
C ASN A 65 -3.69 4.81 -8.17
N GLY A 66 -3.98 4.55 -9.44
CA GLY A 66 -2.96 4.37 -10.46
C GLY A 66 -3.53 3.92 -11.80
N ASP A 67 -2.69 3.30 -12.60
CA ASP A 67 -3.13 2.63 -13.83
C ASP A 67 -4.12 1.50 -13.53
N LYS A 68 -5.15 1.37 -14.37
CA LYS A 68 -6.26 0.44 -14.16
C LYS A 68 -5.81 -1.02 -14.05
N GLU A 69 -4.89 -1.45 -14.89
CA GLU A 69 -4.44 -2.85 -14.90
C GLU A 69 -3.46 -3.13 -13.75
N ILE A 70 -2.63 -2.15 -13.37
CA ILE A 70 -1.80 -2.26 -12.16
C ILE A 70 -2.69 -2.34 -10.91
N MET A 71 -3.71 -1.48 -10.80
CA MET A 71 -4.62 -1.46 -9.65
C MET A 71 -5.39 -2.77 -9.53
N ARG A 72 -5.94 -3.27 -10.65
CA ARG A 72 -6.64 -4.57 -10.69
C ARG A 72 -5.76 -5.72 -10.20
N ARG A 73 -4.50 -5.79 -10.68
CA ARG A 73 -3.56 -6.85 -10.26
C ARG A 73 -3.14 -6.73 -8.79
N MET A 74 -3.01 -5.50 -8.29
CA MET A 74 -2.71 -5.25 -6.89
C MET A 74 -3.87 -5.66 -6.00
N ASP A 75 -5.11 -5.37 -6.40
CA ASP A 75 -6.31 -5.81 -5.69
C ASP A 75 -6.42 -7.34 -5.65
N ASP A 76 -6.27 -8.01 -6.80
CA ASP A 76 -6.26 -9.49 -6.89
C ASP A 76 -5.23 -10.11 -5.93
N LEU A 77 -4.01 -9.55 -5.88
CA LEU A 77 -2.93 -10.01 -5.01
C LEU A 77 -3.27 -9.81 -3.52
N LEU A 78 -3.75 -8.63 -3.16
CA LEU A 78 -4.08 -8.29 -1.78
C LEU A 78 -5.28 -9.11 -1.28
N GLN A 79 -6.31 -9.30 -2.11
CA GLN A 79 -7.42 -10.21 -1.82
C GLN A 79 -6.93 -11.64 -1.60
N GLY A 80 -5.96 -12.10 -2.40
CA GLY A 80 -5.27 -13.38 -2.19
C GLY A 80 -4.62 -13.48 -0.80
N PHE A 81 -3.99 -12.42 -0.29
CA PHE A 81 -3.43 -12.40 1.06
C PHE A 81 -4.50 -12.41 2.15
N VAL A 82 -5.63 -11.74 1.95
CA VAL A 82 -6.76 -11.78 2.88
C VAL A 82 -7.35 -13.19 2.95
N ALA A 83 -7.62 -13.81 1.80
CA ALA A 83 -8.18 -15.15 1.70
C ALA A 83 -7.26 -16.23 2.31
N GLN A 84 -5.95 -16.02 2.24
CA GLN A 84 -4.95 -16.91 2.82
C GLN A 84 -4.62 -16.58 4.30
N HIS A 85 -5.39 -15.69 4.93
CA HIS A 85 -5.17 -15.25 6.32
C HIS A 85 -3.76 -14.70 6.61
N ARG A 86 -3.15 -14.02 5.62
CA ARG A 86 -1.79 -13.45 5.74
C ARG A 86 -1.76 -12.01 6.28
N MET A 87 -2.92 -11.37 6.44
CA MET A 87 -3.01 -9.96 6.84
C MET A 87 -3.19 -9.77 8.36
N LYS A 88 -3.64 -10.79 9.08
CA LYS A 88 -3.91 -10.74 10.53
C LYS A 88 -3.79 -12.14 11.13
N LEU A 89 -3.37 -12.24 12.39
CA LEU A 89 -3.41 -13.49 13.14
C LEU A 89 -4.87 -13.98 13.34
N PRO A 90 -5.11 -15.28 13.49
CA PRO A 90 -6.45 -15.83 13.71
C PRO A 90 -7.16 -15.20 14.92
N GLY A 91 -8.48 -15.04 14.83
CA GLY A 91 -9.34 -14.60 15.95
C GLY A 91 -10.36 -13.53 15.61
N SER A 92 -10.22 -12.82 14.50
CA SER A 92 -11.24 -11.89 13.99
C SER A 92 -11.10 -11.68 12.48
N ALA A 93 -12.17 -11.21 11.85
CA ALA A 93 -12.13 -10.84 10.44
C ALA A 93 -11.13 -9.69 10.21
N TYR A 94 -10.38 -9.76 9.11
CA TYR A 94 -9.54 -8.66 8.66
C TYR A 94 -10.41 -7.62 7.94
N ILE A 95 -10.27 -6.35 8.33
CA ILE A 95 -10.86 -5.21 7.63
C ILE A 95 -9.71 -4.48 6.94
N PRO A 96 -9.73 -4.35 5.60
CA PRO A 96 -8.67 -3.67 4.86
C PRO A 96 -8.45 -2.23 5.33
N CYS A 97 -7.18 -1.86 5.53
CA CYS A 97 -6.75 -0.48 5.81
C CYS A 97 -6.55 0.35 4.51
N TYR A 98 -6.94 -0.21 3.38
CA TYR A 98 -6.77 0.36 2.05
C TYR A 98 -8.02 0.15 1.21
N GLU A 99 -8.16 0.97 0.18
CA GLU A 99 -9.13 0.83 -0.89
C GLU A 99 -8.41 1.06 -2.21
N ILE A 100 -8.51 0.10 -3.12
CA ILE A 100 -7.98 0.21 -4.48
C ILE A 100 -8.99 0.94 -5.33
N CYS A 101 -8.62 2.10 -5.85
CA CYS A 101 -9.46 2.90 -6.73
C CYS A 101 -9.17 2.52 -8.19
N THR A 102 -10.19 2.07 -8.91
CA THR A 102 -10.15 1.64 -10.32
C THR A 102 -10.83 2.63 -11.26
#